data_AF-A0A699KJT1-F1
#
_entry.id   AF-A0A699KJT1-F1
#
_cell.length_a   1.000
_cell.length_b   1.000
_cell.length_c   1.000
_cell.angle_alpha   90.00
_cell.angle_beta   90.00
_cell.angle_gamma   90.00
#
_symmetry.space_group_name_H-M   'P 1'
#
loop_
_entity.id
_entity.type
_entity.pdbx_description
1 polymer ?
#
loop_
_entity_poly.entity_id
_entity_poly.type
_entity_poly.pdbx_seq_one_letter_code
_entity_poly.pdbx_strand_id
1 'polypeptide(L)'
;MATKYSFILHGKDNGKYIIRSIDKGPFKMGKFRETLAEGAEGALHLGPERDKVVADLTPEEKDRYKADIRASNILLQGLSKDLYTLISHYTNDKNIWDNVNMLLEGSELTKDGRESQLYDEFEHFRQNKGETIHEYYVRFIKLINDMRNIKMTMPKMQLNSKFVNNMLFEWSRFVTAVKLDRVLQESNYD
;
A
#
# COMPACT_ATOMS: atom_id res chain seq x y z
N MET A 1 4.52 -4.42 4.49
CA MET A 1 5.53 -3.32 4.41
C MET A 1 5.85 -2.65 5.77
N ALA A 2 4.96 -2.71 6.77
CA ALA A 2 5.15 -2.16 8.11
C ALA A 2 6.45 -2.59 8.82
N THR A 3 6.90 -3.84 8.62
CA THR A 3 8.14 -4.38 9.21
C THR A 3 9.41 -3.71 8.68
N LYS A 4 9.39 -3.22 7.43
CA LYS A 4 10.56 -2.58 6.78
C LYS A 4 10.74 -1.13 7.25
N TYR A 5 9.65 -0.42 7.52
CA TYR A 5 9.67 0.95 8.06
C TYR A 5 9.91 0.97 9.58
N SER A 6 9.36 0.00 10.32
CA SER A 6 9.62 -0.17 11.76
C SER A 6 11.12 -0.29 12.07
N PHE A 7 11.87 -1.03 11.23
CA PHE A 7 13.32 -1.22 11.40
C PHE A 7 14.14 0.06 11.13
N ILE A 8 13.72 0.90 10.18
CA ILE A 8 14.40 2.17 9.84
C ILE A 8 14.16 3.25 10.91
N LEU A 9 12.98 3.24 11.55
CA LEU A 9 12.60 4.26 12.53
C LEU A 9 13.11 3.94 13.95
N HIS A 10 13.36 2.68 14.29
CA HIS A 10 13.84 2.27 15.60
C HIS A 10 15.25 2.80 15.96
N GLY A 11 16.07 3.14 14.95
CA GLY A 11 17.46 3.59 15.11
C GLY A 11 17.66 5.12 15.13
N LYS A 12 16.60 5.93 15.06
CA LYS A 12 16.69 7.41 15.09
C LYS A 12 16.20 7.98 16.42
N ASP A 13 16.78 9.11 16.84
CA ASP A 13 16.29 9.88 17.99
C ASP A 13 14.79 10.17 17.83
N ASN A 14 14.03 9.93 18.89
CA ASN A 14 12.56 10.03 18.94
C ASN A 14 11.77 8.99 18.11
N GLY A 15 12.41 7.97 17.56
CA GLY A 15 11.76 6.89 16.80
C GLY A 15 10.62 6.19 17.54
N LYS A 16 10.75 6.01 18.86
CA LYS A 16 9.71 5.45 19.73
C LYS A 16 8.44 6.32 19.77
N TYR A 17 8.58 7.64 19.68
CA TYR A 17 7.45 8.57 19.67
C TYR A 17 6.79 8.64 18.29
N ILE A 18 7.57 8.55 17.21
CA ILE A 18 7.06 8.46 15.84
C ILE A 18 6.19 7.22 15.67
N ILE A 19 6.66 6.04 16.09
CA ILE A 19 5.88 4.79 16.03
C ILE A 19 4.60 4.92 16.87
N ARG A 20 4.71 5.49 18.08
CA ARG A 20 3.56 5.69 18.95
C ARG A 20 2.52 6.64 18.35
N SER A 21 2.94 7.66 17.60
CA SER A 21 2.06 8.60 16.90
C SER A 21 1.27 7.91 15.80
N ILE A 22 1.95 7.06 15.02
CA ILE A 22 1.33 6.26 13.96
C ILE A 22 0.29 5.28 14.55
N ASP A 23 0.65 4.56 15.62
CA ASP A 23 -0.21 3.52 16.19
C ASP A 23 -1.39 4.09 17.00
N LYS A 24 -1.15 5.14 17.79
CA LYS A 24 -2.11 5.66 18.78
C LYS A 24 -2.74 7.00 18.38
N GLY A 25 -2.27 7.60 17.31
CA GLY A 25 -2.67 8.94 16.88
C GLY A 25 -1.90 10.06 17.57
N PRO A 26 -2.13 11.30 17.12
CA PRO A 26 -1.33 12.46 17.48
C PRO A 26 -1.49 12.82 18.96
N PHE A 27 -0.48 13.47 19.49
CA PHE A 27 -0.52 14.09 20.80
C PHE A 27 -1.70 15.06 20.90
N LYS A 28 -2.53 14.87 21.92
CA LYS A 28 -3.67 15.75 22.19
C LYS A 28 -3.24 16.81 23.20
N MET A 29 -3.33 18.08 22.78
CA MET A 29 -3.25 19.21 23.70
C MET A 29 -4.39 19.08 24.71
N GLY A 30 -4.04 18.91 25.98
CA GLY A 30 -5.00 18.84 27.08
C GLY A 30 -5.46 20.23 27.53
N LYS A 31 -6.06 20.29 28.72
CA LYS A 31 -6.37 21.54 29.41
C LYS A 31 -5.28 21.89 30.41
N PHE A 32 -5.03 23.19 30.60
CA PHE A 32 -4.03 23.72 31.50
C PHE A 32 -4.68 24.60 32.57
N ARG A 33 -4.15 24.51 33.80
CA ARG A 33 -4.45 25.43 34.90
C ARG A 33 -3.14 25.95 35.46
N GLU A 34 -3.01 27.26 35.49
CA GLU A 34 -1.85 27.94 36.06
C GLU A 34 -1.97 27.98 37.59
N THR A 35 -0.87 27.71 38.30
CA THR A 35 -0.85 27.88 39.76
C THR A 35 -0.56 29.35 40.08
N LEU A 36 -1.51 30.03 40.71
CA LEU A 36 -1.44 31.46 41.00
C LEU A 36 -0.84 31.76 42.38
N ALA A 37 -1.04 30.89 43.38
CA ALA A 37 -0.42 31.01 44.70
C ALA A 37 -0.49 29.70 45.50
N GLU A 38 0.51 29.47 46.36
CA GLU A 38 0.47 28.46 47.42
C GLU A 38 -0.08 29.09 48.71
N GLY A 39 -1.24 28.64 49.17
CA GLY A 39 -1.84 29.10 50.42
C GLY A 39 -1.12 28.54 51.66
N ALA A 40 -1.38 29.13 52.83
CA ALA A 40 -0.70 28.84 54.09
C ALA A 40 -0.88 27.41 54.66
N GLU A 41 -1.61 26.53 53.98
CA GLU A 41 -1.80 25.12 54.34
C GLU A 41 -1.59 24.16 53.15
N GLY A 42 -0.77 24.56 52.16
CA GLY A 42 -0.49 23.74 50.96
C GLY A 42 -1.64 23.69 49.95
N ALA A 43 -2.68 24.51 50.13
CA ALA A 43 -3.75 24.66 49.16
C ALA A 43 -3.28 25.46 47.93
N LEU A 44 -3.30 24.84 46.75
CA LEU A 44 -2.93 25.49 45.49
C LEU A 44 -4.12 26.32 44.96
N HIS A 45 -3.94 27.63 44.87
CA HIS A 45 -4.88 28.48 44.13
C HIS A 45 -4.62 28.34 42.63
N LEU A 46 -5.52 27.63 41.94
CA LEU A 46 -5.45 27.41 40.50
C LEU A 46 -6.24 28.49 39.74
N GLY A 47 -5.66 28.99 38.66
CA GLY A 47 -6.29 29.91 37.72
C GLY A 47 -7.35 29.24 36.85
N PRO A 48 -8.04 30.02 35.99
CA PRO A 48 -9.07 29.51 35.11
C PRO A 48 -8.51 28.48 34.14
N GLU A 49 -9.29 27.43 33.90
CA GLU A 49 -8.93 26.35 32.98
C GLU A 49 -9.00 26.84 31.53
N ARG A 50 -7.89 26.72 30.81
CA ARG A 50 -7.81 27.09 29.39
C ARG A 50 -7.18 25.96 28.58
N ASP A 51 -7.37 26.00 27.27
CA ASP A 51 -6.70 25.08 26.37
C ASP A 51 -5.18 25.29 26.44
N LYS A 52 -4.45 24.16 26.48
CA LYS A 52 -3.00 24.16 26.59
C LYS A 52 -2.40 24.63 25.27
N VAL A 53 -1.47 25.58 25.33
CA VAL A 53 -0.72 26.06 24.15
C VAL A 53 0.69 25.46 24.13
N VAL A 54 1.39 25.54 23.00
CA VAL A 54 2.74 24.98 22.83
C VAL A 54 3.74 25.49 23.88
N ALA A 55 3.55 26.71 24.38
CA ALA A 55 4.38 27.28 25.45
C ALA A 55 4.22 26.53 26.79
N ASP A 56 3.01 26.03 27.08
CA ASP A 56 2.65 25.33 28.33
C ASP A 56 3.10 23.86 28.34
N LEU A 57 3.68 23.36 27.24
CA LEU A 57 4.11 21.98 27.12
C LEU A 57 5.41 21.71 27.88
N THR A 58 5.45 20.57 28.58
CA THR A 58 6.70 20.04 29.16
C THR A 58 7.68 19.66 28.04
N PRO A 59 8.98 19.54 28.34
CA PRO A 59 9.97 19.08 27.36
C PRO A 59 9.55 17.78 26.65
N GLU A 60 9.00 16.82 27.39
CA GLU A 60 8.57 15.51 26.86
C GLU A 60 7.31 15.62 25.97
N GLU A 61 6.41 16.57 26.26
CA GLU A 61 5.27 16.85 25.40
C GLU A 61 5.69 17.59 24.12
N LYS A 62 6.65 18.51 24.22
CA LYS A 62 7.24 19.19 23.04
C LYS A 62 7.93 18.17 22.13
N ASP A 63 8.64 17.21 22.69
CA ASP A 63 9.31 16.16 21.90
C ASP A 63 8.31 15.22 21.22
N ARG A 64 7.20 14.89 21.88
CA ARG A 64 6.08 14.16 21.26
C ARG A 64 5.44 14.93 20.12
N TYR A 65 5.11 16.20 20.35
CA TYR A 65 4.53 17.07 19.32
C TYR A 65 5.45 17.22 18.10
N LYS A 66 6.76 17.37 18.32
CA LYS A 66 7.75 17.39 17.23
C LYS A 66 7.87 16.04 16.51
N ALA A 67 7.72 14.94 17.24
CA ALA A 67 7.73 13.60 16.66
C ALA A 67 6.51 13.36 15.78
N ASP A 68 5.33 13.85 16.15
CA ASP A 68 4.12 13.81 15.32
C ASP A 68 4.36 14.52 13.99
N ILE A 69 4.79 15.79 14.03
CA ILE A 69 5.10 16.57 12.81
C ILE A 69 6.12 15.84 11.91
N ARG A 70 7.12 15.18 12.49
CA ARG A 70 8.10 14.38 11.74
C ARG A 70 7.47 13.14 11.14
N ALA A 71 6.57 12.46 11.86
CA ALA A 71 5.82 11.32 11.36
C ALA A 71 4.97 11.73 10.15
N SER A 72 4.18 12.81 10.25
CA SER A 72 3.40 13.36 9.13
C SER A 72 4.28 13.61 7.92
N ASN A 73 5.39 14.32 8.09
CA ASN A 73 6.28 14.69 7.00
C ASN A 73 6.94 13.49 6.31
N ILE A 74 7.29 12.44 7.08
CA ILE A 74 7.84 11.20 6.52
C ILE A 74 6.76 10.45 5.72
N LEU A 75 5.53 10.37 6.25
CA LEU A 75 4.41 9.77 5.55
C LEU A 75 4.09 10.51 4.25
N LEU A 76 4.04 11.85 4.29
CA LEU A 76 3.79 12.71 3.13
C LEU A 76 4.88 12.60 2.05
N GLN A 77 6.15 12.47 2.44
CA GLN A 77 7.26 12.29 1.49
C GLN A 77 7.24 10.93 0.78
N GLY A 78 6.61 9.91 1.38
CA GLY A 78 6.49 8.58 0.78
C GLY A 78 5.34 8.45 -0.24
N LEU A 79 4.50 9.48 -0.39
CA LEU A 79 3.30 9.44 -1.23
C LEU A 79 3.56 9.97 -2.63
N SER A 80 2.99 9.31 -3.64
CA SER A 80 3.00 9.84 -5.02
C SER A 80 2.17 11.13 -5.09
N LYS A 81 2.45 11.99 -6.06
CA LYS A 81 1.76 13.28 -6.25
C LYS A 81 0.23 13.13 -6.40
N ASP A 82 -0.21 12.03 -7.01
CA ASP A 82 -1.63 11.72 -7.21
C ASP A 82 -2.31 11.30 -5.89
N LEU A 83 -1.61 10.53 -5.05
CA LEU A 83 -2.08 10.19 -3.71
C LEU A 83 -2.12 11.43 -2.82
N TYR A 84 -1.08 12.26 -2.81
CA TYR A 84 -1.03 13.51 -2.03
C TYR A 84 -2.26 14.40 -2.27
N THR A 85 -2.69 14.53 -3.53
CA THR A 85 -3.85 15.35 -3.89
C THR A 85 -5.14 14.82 -3.25
N LEU A 86 -5.30 13.50 -3.17
CA LEU A 86 -6.48 12.81 -2.61
C LEU A 86 -6.57 12.94 -1.08
N ILE A 87 -5.43 12.96 -0.38
CA ILE A 87 -5.34 12.98 1.10
C ILE A 87 -4.95 14.35 1.68
N SER A 88 -4.71 15.36 0.84
CA SER A 88 -4.32 16.73 1.25
C SER A 88 -5.32 17.43 2.18
N HIS A 89 -6.56 16.94 2.25
CA HIS A 89 -7.61 17.47 3.14
C HIS A 89 -7.55 16.92 4.57
N TYR A 90 -6.73 15.90 4.85
CA TYR A 90 -6.59 15.32 6.19
C TYR A 90 -5.44 15.97 6.96
N THR A 91 -5.73 16.45 8.18
CA THR A 91 -4.77 17.14 9.06
C THR A 91 -4.15 16.23 10.13
N ASN A 92 -4.59 14.98 10.23
CA ASN A 92 -4.20 14.04 11.28
C ASN A 92 -3.41 12.85 10.70
N ASP A 93 -2.21 12.62 11.22
CA ASP A 93 -1.28 11.55 10.85
C ASP A 93 -1.90 10.16 10.88
N LYS A 94 -2.76 9.89 11.87
CA LYS A 94 -3.47 8.61 11.94
C LYS A 94 -4.48 8.48 10.81
N ASN A 95 -5.20 9.54 10.46
CA ASN A 95 -6.15 9.49 9.36
C ASN A 95 -5.42 9.39 8.01
N ILE A 96 -4.26 10.04 7.87
CA ILE A 96 -3.40 9.89 6.70
C ILE A 96 -2.90 8.44 6.62
N TRP A 97 -2.38 7.89 7.73
CA TRP A 97 -1.92 6.51 7.81
C TRP A 97 -3.03 5.50 7.55
N ASP A 98 -4.20 5.64 8.18
CA ASP A 98 -5.34 4.73 8.01
C ASP A 98 -5.89 4.80 6.57
N ASN A 99 -5.91 5.97 5.92
CA ASN A 99 -6.30 6.08 4.51
C ASN A 99 -5.24 5.50 3.57
N VAL A 100 -3.95 5.75 3.84
CA VAL A 100 -2.85 5.14 3.10
C VAL A 100 -2.89 3.62 3.28
N ASN A 101 -3.15 3.14 4.49
CA ASN A 101 -3.29 1.73 4.80
C ASN A 101 -4.55 1.15 4.14
N MET A 102 -5.68 1.85 4.09
CA MET A 102 -6.89 1.42 3.39
C MET A 102 -6.70 1.40 1.87
N LEU A 103 -6.00 2.37 1.29
CA LEU A 103 -5.65 2.40 -0.14
C LEU A 103 -4.62 1.31 -0.46
N LEU A 104 -3.68 1.05 0.45
CA LEU A 104 -2.67 0.01 0.30
C LEU A 104 -3.22 -1.39 0.61
N GLU A 105 -4.15 -1.58 1.53
CA GLU A 105 -4.90 -2.83 1.78
C GLU A 105 -5.92 -3.06 0.66
N GLY A 106 -6.47 -2.01 0.06
CA GLY A 106 -7.17 -2.08 -1.22
C GLY A 106 -6.27 -2.46 -2.39
N SER A 107 -4.94 -2.31 -2.25
CA SER A 107 -3.92 -2.68 -3.24
C SER A 107 -3.21 -4.02 -2.93
N GLU A 108 -3.12 -4.41 -1.67
CA GLU A 108 -2.81 -5.76 -1.20
C GLU A 108 -4.10 -6.54 -1.32
N LEU A 109 -4.47 -6.86 -2.56
CA LEU A 109 -5.47 -7.88 -2.80
C LEU A 109 -5.10 -9.08 -1.93
N THR A 110 -6.06 -9.54 -1.12
CA THR A 110 -5.96 -10.82 -0.43
C THR A 110 -5.54 -11.88 -1.45
N LYS A 111 -4.92 -12.99 -1.02
CA LYS A 111 -4.53 -14.06 -1.96
C LYS A 111 -5.68 -14.39 -2.93
N ASP A 112 -6.90 -14.46 -2.41
CA ASP A 112 -8.14 -14.70 -3.16
C ASP A 112 -8.50 -13.55 -4.10
N GLY A 113 -8.36 -12.29 -3.68
CA GLY A 113 -8.57 -11.12 -4.53
C GLY A 113 -7.57 -11.05 -5.69
N ARG A 114 -6.31 -11.44 -5.44
CA ARG A 114 -5.27 -11.44 -6.47
C ARG A 114 -5.47 -12.59 -7.45
N GLU A 115 -5.90 -13.75 -6.95
CA GLU A 115 -6.35 -14.88 -7.79
C GLU A 115 -7.52 -14.46 -8.69
N SER A 116 -8.55 -13.79 -8.14
CA SER A 116 -9.70 -13.31 -8.91
C SER A 116 -9.27 -12.34 -10.02
N GLN A 117 -8.42 -11.36 -9.70
CA GLN A 117 -7.93 -10.41 -10.71
C GLN A 117 -7.16 -11.11 -11.84
N LEU A 118 -6.25 -12.03 -11.49
CA LEU A 118 -5.46 -12.74 -12.49
C LEU A 118 -6.33 -13.68 -13.33
N TYR A 119 -7.39 -14.24 -12.75
CA TYR A 119 -8.38 -15.02 -13.48
C TYR A 119 -9.15 -14.14 -14.47
N ASP A 120 -9.58 -12.95 -14.07
CA ASP A 120 -10.25 -12.00 -14.96
C ASP A 120 -9.34 -11.53 -16.10
N GLU A 121 -8.08 -11.20 -15.79
CA GLU A 121 -7.05 -10.83 -16.78
C GLU A 121 -6.81 -11.97 -17.77
N PHE A 122 -6.77 -13.22 -17.29
CA PHE A 122 -6.65 -14.39 -18.15
C PHE A 122 -7.87 -14.59 -19.01
N GLU A 123 -9.08 -14.47 -18.44
CA GLU A 123 -10.31 -14.70 -19.18
C GLU A 123 -10.46 -13.74 -20.36
N HIS A 124 -10.06 -12.49 -20.17
CA HIS A 124 -10.10 -11.44 -21.18
C HIS A 124 -8.80 -11.33 -22.01
N PHE A 125 -7.83 -12.23 -21.80
CA PHE A 125 -6.55 -12.16 -22.49
C PHE A 125 -6.71 -12.43 -23.99
N ARG A 126 -6.35 -11.43 -24.80
CA ARG A 126 -6.38 -11.49 -26.26
C ARG A 126 -5.28 -10.65 -26.89
N GLN A 127 -4.96 -10.98 -28.14
CA GLN A 127 -4.05 -10.17 -28.93
C GLN A 127 -4.73 -8.83 -29.26
N ASN A 128 -4.00 -7.74 -29.02
CA ASN A 128 -4.48 -6.40 -29.28
C ASN A 128 -4.30 -6.04 -30.76
N LYS A 129 -5.13 -5.14 -31.28
CA LYS A 129 -4.98 -4.67 -32.67
C LYS A 129 -3.66 -3.91 -32.81
N GLY A 130 -2.86 -4.29 -33.82
CA GLY A 130 -1.54 -3.69 -34.07
C GLY A 130 -0.41 -4.25 -33.20
N GLU A 131 -0.70 -5.22 -32.34
CA GLU A 131 0.30 -5.91 -31.53
C GLU A 131 0.99 -7.03 -32.32
N THR A 132 2.32 -7.07 -32.25
CA THR A 132 3.11 -8.15 -32.85
C THR A 132 2.96 -9.47 -32.08
N ILE A 133 3.24 -10.62 -32.71
CA ILE A 133 3.22 -11.90 -31.98
C ILE A 133 4.20 -11.88 -30.80
N HIS A 134 5.35 -11.25 -30.96
CA HIS A 134 6.36 -11.21 -29.90
C HIS A 134 5.86 -10.44 -28.67
N GLU A 135 5.26 -9.27 -28.85
CA GLU A 135 4.65 -8.51 -27.75
C GLU A 135 3.52 -9.28 -27.07
N TYR A 136 2.67 -9.93 -27.87
CA TYR A 136 1.59 -10.79 -27.36
C TYR A 136 2.14 -11.94 -26.51
N TYR A 137 3.19 -12.62 -26.99
CA TYR A 137 3.87 -13.69 -26.27
C TYR A 137 4.50 -13.20 -24.96
N VAL A 138 5.21 -12.06 -24.98
CA VAL A 138 5.82 -11.48 -23.78
C VAL A 138 4.76 -11.15 -22.73
N ARG A 139 3.62 -10.55 -23.12
CA ARG A 139 2.50 -10.31 -22.18
C ARG A 139 1.93 -11.61 -21.61
N PHE A 140 1.82 -12.65 -22.43
CA PHE A 140 1.29 -13.93 -22.00
C PHE A 140 2.21 -14.62 -20.97
N ILE A 141 3.54 -14.60 -21.20
CA ILE A 141 4.52 -15.13 -20.25
C ILE A 141 4.51 -14.32 -18.96
N LYS A 142 4.37 -13.00 -19.03
CA LYS A 142 4.23 -12.15 -17.84
C LYS A 142 3.02 -12.57 -17.00
N LEU A 143 1.85 -12.75 -17.62
CA LEU A 143 0.63 -13.19 -16.94
C LEU A 143 0.83 -14.56 -16.25
N ILE A 144 1.46 -15.52 -16.94
CA ILE A 144 1.77 -16.84 -16.36
C ILE A 144 2.72 -16.73 -15.16
N ASN A 145 3.74 -15.88 -15.25
CA ASN A 145 4.67 -15.66 -14.15
C ASN A 145 3.98 -15.01 -12.95
N ASP A 146 3.08 -14.06 -13.17
CA ASP A 146 2.29 -13.43 -12.12
C ASP A 146 1.39 -14.44 -11.39
N MET A 147 0.79 -15.38 -12.12
CA MET A 147 0.03 -16.51 -11.55
C MET A 147 0.92 -17.47 -10.74
N ARG A 148 2.10 -17.81 -11.26
CA ARG A 148 3.05 -18.69 -10.56
C ARG A 148 3.55 -18.09 -9.26
N ASN A 149 3.78 -16.78 -9.22
CA ASN A 149 4.24 -16.06 -8.03
C ASN A 149 3.28 -16.20 -6.84
N ILE A 150 1.98 -16.35 -7.10
CA ILE A 150 0.96 -16.57 -6.07
C ILE A 150 0.55 -18.03 -5.89
N LYS A 151 1.26 -18.97 -6.53
CA LYS A 151 1.00 -20.42 -6.52
C LYS A 151 -0.35 -20.80 -7.16
N MET A 152 -0.86 -19.99 -8.07
CA MET A 152 -2.02 -20.33 -8.88
C MET A 152 -1.59 -21.26 -10.00
N THR A 153 -2.15 -22.47 -10.03
CA THR A 153 -1.79 -23.51 -11.01
C THR A 153 -2.89 -23.65 -12.06
N MET A 154 -2.51 -23.62 -13.34
CA MET A 154 -3.38 -23.98 -14.45
C MET A 154 -2.75 -25.11 -15.29
N PRO A 155 -3.57 -26.04 -15.80
CA PRO A 155 -3.10 -27.04 -16.75
C PRO A 155 -2.46 -26.39 -17.98
N LYS A 156 -1.29 -26.88 -18.38
CA LYS A 156 -0.55 -26.40 -19.56
C LYS A 156 -1.39 -26.39 -20.83
N MET A 157 -2.24 -27.42 -21.01
CA MET A 157 -3.17 -27.50 -22.13
C MET A 157 -4.15 -26.33 -22.16
N GLN A 158 -4.61 -25.86 -20.99
CA GLN A 158 -5.52 -24.71 -20.88
C GLN A 158 -4.80 -23.41 -21.25
N LEU A 159 -3.58 -23.20 -20.74
CA LEU A 159 -2.75 -22.04 -21.11
C LEU A 159 -2.49 -22.00 -22.62
N ASN A 160 -2.03 -23.12 -23.19
CA ASN A 160 -1.71 -23.24 -24.61
C ASN A 160 -2.95 -22.99 -25.49
N SER A 161 -4.10 -23.57 -25.11
CA SER A 161 -5.35 -23.35 -25.82
C SER A 161 -5.79 -21.89 -25.75
N LYS A 162 -5.67 -21.24 -24.59
CA LYS A 162 -6.00 -19.82 -24.41
C LYS A 162 -5.11 -18.93 -25.28
N PHE A 163 -3.81 -19.18 -25.31
CA PHE A 163 -2.87 -18.43 -26.14
C PHE A 163 -3.25 -18.50 -27.62
N VAL A 164 -3.48 -19.72 -28.12
CA VAL A 164 -3.73 -19.99 -29.54
C VAL A 164 -5.11 -19.50 -29.98
N ASN A 165 -6.14 -19.66 -29.16
CA ASN A 165 -7.52 -19.30 -29.51
C ASN A 165 -7.76 -17.78 -29.54
N ASN A 166 -6.94 -17.00 -28.84
CA ASN A 166 -7.11 -15.54 -28.74
C ASN A 166 -6.11 -14.72 -29.58
N MET A 167 -5.38 -15.39 -30.49
CA MET A 167 -4.62 -14.70 -31.55
C MET A 167 -5.56 -14.09 -32.59
N LEU A 168 -5.11 -13.02 -33.25
CA LEU A 168 -5.84 -12.39 -34.35
C LEU A 168 -6.05 -13.37 -35.52
N PHE A 169 -7.16 -13.19 -36.25
CA PHE A 169 -7.55 -14.05 -37.38
C PHE A 169 -6.49 -14.13 -38.49
N GLU A 170 -5.61 -13.14 -38.60
CA GLU A 170 -4.46 -13.12 -39.52
C GLU A 170 -3.52 -14.33 -39.31
N TRP A 171 -3.52 -14.90 -38.10
CA TRP A 171 -2.75 -16.10 -37.73
C TRP A 171 -3.57 -17.39 -37.76
N SER A 172 -4.84 -17.34 -38.17
CA SER A 172 -5.78 -18.49 -38.17
C SER A 172 -5.26 -19.72 -38.92
N ARG A 173 -4.54 -19.49 -40.04
CA ARG A 173 -3.85 -20.53 -40.82
C ARG A 173 -2.83 -21.31 -39.98
N PHE A 174 -2.02 -20.61 -39.18
CA PHE A 174 -0.99 -21.20 -38.33
C PHE A 174 -1.60 -21.84 -37.09
N VAL A 175 -2.62 -21.21 -36.51
CA VAL A 175 -3.44 -21.78 -35.43
C VAL A 175 -4.02 -23.14 -35.82
N THR A 176 -4.55 -23.24 -37.03
CA THR A 176 -5.14 -24.49 -37.55
C THR A 176 -4.08 -25.58 -37.70
N ALA A 177 -2.91 -25.23 -38.24
CA ALA A 177 -1.78 -26.15 -38.34
C ALA A 177 -1.31 -26.65 -36.96
N VAL A 178 -1.12 -25.76 -35.99
CA VAL A 178 -0.68 -26.12 -34.62
C VAL A 178 -1.71 -27.01 -33.91
N LYS A 179 -3.01 -26.78 -34.13
CA LYS A 179 -4.08 -27.60 -33.56
C LYS A 179 -4.13 -29.01 -34.16
N LEU A 180 -3.82 -29.15 -35.44
CA LEU A 180 -3.78 -30.44 -36.14
C LEU A 180 -2.56 -31.28 -35.75
N ASP A 181 -1.46 -30.65 -35.34
CA ASP A 181 -0.16 -31.31 -35.19
C ASP A 181 0.09 -32.03 -33.85
N ARG A 182 -0.89 -32.14 -32.94
CA ARG A 182 -0.75 -32.75 -31.58
C ARG A 182 0.36 -32.14 -30.65
N VAL A 183 1.15 -31.17 -31.11
CA VAL A 183 2.30 -30.54 -30.41
C VAL A 183 1.94 -29.92 -29.05
N LEU A 184 0.66 -29.60 -28.80
CA LEU A 184 0.19 -29.05 -27.54
C LEU A 184 0.23 -30.05 -26.35
N GLN A 185 0.44 -31.35 -26.61
CA GLN A 185 0.49 -32.38 -25.57
C GLN A 185 1.87 -32.53 -24.90
N GLU A 186 3.00 -32.21 -25.56
CA GLU A 186 4.32 -32.72 -25.10
C GLU A 186 5.51 -31.74 -25.09
N SER A 187 5.38 -30.48 -25.50
CA SER A 187 6.58 -29.61 -25.62
C SER A 187 7.03 -29.02 -24.27
N ASN A 188 7.95 -29.68 -23.56
CA ASN A 188 8.72 -29.09 -22.45
C ASN A 188 9.56 -27.92 -22.98
N TYR A 189 9.37 -26.74 -22.38
CA TYR A 189 10.27 -25.61 -22.54
C TYR A 189 10.86 -25.37 -21.14
N ASP A 190 12.15 -25.68 -21.02
CA ASP A 190 12.99 -25.38 -19.85
C ASP A 190 13.17 -23.86 -19.67
#